data_AF-A0A3C0B970-F1
#
_entry.id   AF-A0A3C0B970-F1
#
_cell.length_a   1.000
_cell.length_b   1.000
_cell.length_c   1.000
_cell.angle_alpha   90.00
_cell.angle_beta   90.00
_cell.angle_gamma   90.00
#
_symmetry.space_group_name_H-M   'P 1'
#
loop_
_entity.id
_entity.type
_entity.pdbx_description
1 polymer ?
#
loop_
_entity_poly.entity_id
_entity_poly.type
_entity_poly.pdbx_seq_one_letter_code
_entity_poly.pdbx_strand_id
1 'polypeptide(L)'
;TELDAKEDLLKLYFDEYNFEHTNAIEILLIVSEVMSTRFLDLSPSVTFELKQLYPEIYQTHLEQRIDFIYNKMKINIEKGIRQGVYRKDVSIELLARLYISRLIDLNNFDFFPPERFSFKLLYEVMFDNFIRGIANDEGLKYYKKRRKYYKLFTPGN
;
A
#
# COMPACT_ATOMS: atom_id res chain seq x y z
N THR A 1 21.12 7.62 0.16
CA THR A 1 21.31 6.27 0.74
C THR A 1 20.57 5.25 -0.14
N GLU A 2 20.75 3.94 0.05
CA GLU A 2 19.96 2.91 -0.69
C GLU A 2 18.44 3.08 -0.47
N LEU A 3 18.05 3.61 0.69
CA LEU A 3 16.68 3.95 1.04
C LEU A 3 16.12 5.07 0.16
N ASP A 4 16.86 6.17 0.02
CA ASP A 4 16.46 7.31 -0.83
C ASP A 4 16.25 6.87 -2.28
N ALA A 5 17.15 6.03 -2.80
CA ALA A 5 17.06 5.53 -4.18
C ALA A 5 15.80 4.67 -4.42
N LYS A 6 15.36 3.90 -3.41
CA LYS A 6 14.13 3.11 -3.49
C LYS A 6 12.88 3.98 -3.39
N GLU A 7 12.87 5.00 -2.53
CA GLU A 7 11.77 5.95 -2.40
C GLU A 7 11.57 6.78 -3.67
N ASP A 8 12.66 7.22 -4.30
CA ASP A 8 12.63 7.96 -5.55
C ASP A 8 12.15 7.11 -6.73
N LEU A 9 12.44 5.80 -6.73
CA LEU A 9 11.91 4.89 -7.75
C LEU A 9 10.38 4.77 -7.70
N LEU A 10 9.77 4.81 -6.52
CA LEU A 10 8.31 4.76 -6.39
C LEU A 10 7.68 6.07 -6.85
N LYS A 11 8.26 7.21 -6.47
CA LYS A 11 7.82 8.51 -6.98
C LYS A 11 7.88 8.53 -8.50
N LEU A 12 9.02 8.12 -9.08
CA LEU A 12 9.20 8.01 -10.52
C LEU A 12 8.18 7.08 -11.16
N TYR A 13 7.92 5.90 -10.60
CA TYR A 13 6.91 4.97 -11.12
C TYR A 13 5.51 5.58 -11.13
N PHE A 14 5.14 6.30 -10.07
CA PHE A 14 3.85 7.00 -9.99
C PHE A 14 3.74 8.21 -10.91
N ASP A 15 4.86 8.83 -11.27
CA ASP A 15 4.91 9.99 -12.14
C ASP A 15 5.00 9.59 -13.63
N GLU A 16 5.59 8.43 -13.93
CA GLU A 16 5.65 7.85 -15.28
C GLU A 16 4.33 7.17 -15.70
N TYR A 17 3.58 6.59 -14.75
CA TYR A 17 2.31 5.95 -15.06
C TYR A 17 1.15 6.96 -15.13
N ASN A 18 0.65 7.20 -16.34
CA ASN A 18 -0.59 7.96 -16.51
C ASN A 18 -1.81 7.12 -16.10
N PHE A 19 -2.38 7.44 -14.94
CA PHE A 19 -3.58 6.79 -14.41
C PHE A 19 -4.91 7.51 -14.69
N GLU A 20 -4.91 8.51 -15.57
CA GLU A 20 -6.07 9.36 -15.85
C GLU A 20 -7.33 8.55 -16.21
N HIS A 21 -7.21 7.58 -17.11
CA HIS A 21 -8.33 6.74 -17.54
C HIS A 21 -8.40 5.37 -16.85
N THR A 22 -7.52 5.12 -15.88
CA THR A 22 -7.47 3.83 -15.17
C THR A 22 -8.52 3.80 -14.05
N ASN A 23 -9.11 2.63 -13.79
CA ASN A 23 -10.03 2.44 -12.67
C ASN A 23 -9.29 2.55 -11.33
N ALA A 24 -9.86 3.22 -10.32
CA ALA A 24 -9.20 3.42 -9.02
C ALA A 24 -8.75 2.11 -8.34
N ILE A 25 -9.54 1.05 -8.44
CA ILE A 25 -9.20 -0.27 -7.88
C ILE A 25 -8.04 -0.89 -8.65
N GLU A 26 -8.03 -0.75 -9.98
CA GLU A 26 -6.95 -1.26 -10.84
C GLU A 26 -5.62 -0.57 -10.52
N ILE A 27 -5.64 0.75 -10.27
CA ILE A 27 -4.44 1.49 -9.84
C ILE A 27 -3.88 0.87 -8.56
N LEU A 28 -4.73 0.64 -7.55
CA LEU A 28 -4.28 0.03 -6.29
C LEU A 28 -3.73 -1.38 -6.52
N LEU A 29 -4.35 -2.18 -7.40
CA LEU A 29 -3.86 -3.51 -7.74
C LEU A 29 -2.46 -3.46 -8.39
N ILE A 30 -2.25 -2.58 -9.37
CA ILE A 30 -0.95 -2.39 -10.04
C ILE A 30 0.12 -1.98 -9.02
N VAL A 31 -0.17 -0.95 -8.22
CA VAL A 31 0.76 -0.47 -7.19
C VAL A 31 1.05 -1.56 -6.17
N SER A 32 0.05 -2.37 -5.78
CA SER A 32 0.24 -3.43 -4.79
C SER A 32 1.24 -4.49 -5.21
N GLU A 33 1.36 -4.80 -6.51
CA GLU A 33 2.39 -5.71 -7.01
C GLU A 33 3.78 -5.13 -6.83
N VAL A 34 3.97 -3.86 -7.20
CA VAL A 34 5.25 -3.16 -7.01
C VAL A 34 5.60 -3.10 -5.53
N MET A 35 4.63 -2.78 -4.67
CA MET A 35 4.82 -2.74 -3.22
C MET A 35 5.21 -4.10 -2.65
N SER A 36 4.51 -5.17 -3.03
CA SER A 36 4.75 -6.52 -2.52
C SER A 36 6.07 -7.15 -2.98
N THR A 37 6.68 -6.63 -4.06
CA THR A 37 7.88 -7.23 -4.69
C THR A 37 9.14 -6.38 -4.58
N ARG A 38 9.02 -5.05 -4.54
CA ARG A 38 10.18 -4.13 -4.65
C ARG A 38 10.34 -3.20 -3.47
N PHE A 39 9.25 -2.88 -2.77
CA PHE A 39 9.26 -1.75 -1.84
C PHE A 39 9.63 -2.14 -0.40
N LEU A 40 9.78 -3.45 -0.12
CA LEU A 40 10.11 -3.99 1.21
C LEU A 40 11.37 -4.84 1.24
N ASP A 41 12.30 -4.57 0.32
CA ASP A 41 13.72 -4.92 0.50
C ASP A 41 14.43 -3.97 1.48
N LEU A 42 13.68 -3.31 2.37
CA LEU A 42 14.16 -3.13 3.73
C LEU A 42 13.65 -4.34 4.46
N SER A 43 14.46 -5.39 4.56
CA SER A 43 14.11 -6.50 5.44
C SER A 43 13.67 -5.91 6.79
N PRO A 44 12.73 -6.55 7.48
CA PRO A 44 12.30 -6.03 8.77
C PRO A 44 13.48 -5.81 9.74
N SER A 45 14.59 -6.55 9.55
CA SER A 45 15.88 -6.30 10.19
C SER A 45 16.56 -4.96 9.83
N VAL A 46 16.63 -4.56 8.56
CA VAL A 46 17.21 -3.26 8.14
C VAL A 46 16.39 -2.10 8.70
N THR A 47 15.06 -2.19 8.64
CA THR A 47 14.17 -1.17 9.22
C THR A 47 14.36 -1.07 10.73
N PHE A 48 14.50 -2.22 11.41
CA PHE A 48 14.73 -2.29 12.84
C PHE A 48 16.10 -1.71 13.23
N GLU A 49 17.16 -2.08 12.53
CA GLU A 49 18.53 -1.57 12.76
C GLU A 49 18.62 -0.06 12.51
N LEU A 50 18.03 0.44 11.41
CA LEU A 50 18.02 1.87 11.11
C LEU A 50 17.30 2.66 12.20
N LYS A 51 16.18 2.14 12.72
CA LYS A 51 15.43 2.76 13.81
C LYS A 51 16.22 2.79 15.12
N GLN A 52 17.00 1.75 15.42
CA GLN A 52 17.81 1.66 16.64
C GLN A 52 19.07 2.52 16.56
N LEU A 53 19.78 2.49 15.42
CA LEU A 53 21.07 3.14 15.24
C LEU A 53 20.96 4.60 14.81
N TYR A 54 19.92 4.97 14.07
CA TYR A 54 19.74 6.29 13.46
C TYR A 54 18.27 6.77 13.53
N PRO A 55 17.72 6.98 14.74
CA PRO A 55 16.30 7.27 14.93
C PRO A 55 15.80 8.55 14.24
N GLU A 56 16.63 9.61 14.17
CA GLU A 56 16.27 10.86 13.50
C GLU A 56 16.16 10.70 11.98
N ILE A 57 17.09 9.94 11.38
CA ILE A 57 17.09 9.61 9.95
C ILE A 57 15.84 8.77 9.65
N TYR A 58 15.61 7.71 10.44
CA TYR A 58 14.42 6.88 10.32
C TYR A 58 13.12 7.70 10.39
N GLN A 59 13.01 8.61 11.36
CA GLN A 59 11.82 9.44 11.56
C GLN A 59 11.58 10.37 10.36
N THR A 60 12.63 10.99 9.83
CA THR A 60 12.54 11.86 8.64
C THR A 60 12.02 11.08 7.43
N HIS A 61 12.53 9.87 7.17
CA HIS A 61 12.05 9.03 6.06
C HIS A 61 10.61 8.56 6.28
N LEU A 62 10.26 8.21 7.52
CA LEU A 62 8.91 7.80 7.87
C LEU A 62 7.90 8.92 7.57
N GLU A 63 8.19 10.16 7.95
CA GLU A 63 7.33 11.32 7.68
C GLU A 63 7.14 11.55 6.18
N GLN A 64 8.23 11.55 5.40
CA GLN A 64 8.16 11.70 3.95
C GLN A 64 7.33 10.61 3.27
N ARG A 65 7.46 9.36 3.73
CA ARG A 65 6.65 8.23 3.24
C ARG A 65 5.18 8.37 3.62
N ILE A 66 4.89 8.79 4.86
CA ILE A 66 3.52 9.03 5.33
C ILE A 66 2.85 10.07 4.42
N ASP A 67 3.49 11.20 4.18
CA ASP A 67 2.93 12.28 3.37
C ASP A 67 2.73 11.86 1.90
N PHE A 68 3.71 11.14 1.33
CA PHE A 68 3.60 10.63 -0.03
C PHE A 68 2.41 9.65 -0.16
N ILE A 69 2.34 8.64 0.70
CA ILE A 69 1.27 7.63 0.65
C ILE A 69 -0.08 8.28 0.92
N TYR A 70 -0.16 9.21 1.88
CA TYR A 70 -1.39 9.93 2.20
C TYR A 70 -1.97 10.62 0.98
N ASN A 71 -1.13 11.37 0.26
CA ASN A 71 -1.54 12.10 -0.94
C ASN A 71 -2.00 11.16 -2.06
N LYS A 72 -1.27 10.07 -2.31
CA LYS A 72 -1.66 9.09 -3.35
C LYS A 72 -2.96 8.36 -2.99
N MET A 73 -3.15 7.99 -1.72
CA MET A 73 -4.39 7.37 -1.25
C MET A 73 -5.58 8.32 -1.34
N LYS A 74 -5.43 9.57 -0.92
CA LYS A 74 -6.46 10.61 -1.05
C LYS A 74 -6.94 10.73 -2.50
N ILE A 75 -6.01 10.90 -3.45
CA ILE A 75 -6.31 11.00 -4.88
C ILE A 75 -7.04 9.75 -5.39
N ASN A 76 -6.58 8.55 -5.00
CA ASN A 76 -7.20 7.30 -5.43
C ASN A 76 -8.64 7.16 -4.91
N ILE A 77 -8.86 7.42 -3.61
CA ILE A 77 -10.18 7.30 -2.99
C ILE A 77 -11.15 8.30 -3.61
N GLU A 78 -10.75 9.56 -3.78
CA GLU A 78 -11.57 10.57 -4.46
C GLU A 78 -11.92 10.14 -5.89
N LYS A 79 -10.95 9.58 -6.63
CA LYS A 79 -11.17 9.07 -7.98
C LYS A 79 -12.16 7.91 -8.00
N GLY A 80 -12.05 6.94 -7.09
CA GLY A 80 -12.97 5.80 -7.04
C GLY A 80 -14.39 6.19 -6.61
N ILE A 81 -14.54 7.23 -5.77
CA ILE A 81 -15.84 7.85 -5.47
C ILE A 81 -16.43 8.48 -6.74
N ARG A 82 -15.65 9.27 -7.49
CA ARG A 82 -16.09 9.89 -8.76
C ARG A 82 -16.45 8.84 -9.82
N GLN A 83 -15.70 7.74 -9.88
CA GLN A 83 -15.96 6.61 -10.79
C GLN A 83 -17.12 5.71 -10.34
N GLY A 84 -17.67 5.93 -9.14
CA GLY A 84 -18.79 5.14 -8.62
C GLY A 84 -18.41 3.71 -8.19
N VAL A 85 -17.15 3.44 -7.87
CA VAL A 85 -16.66 2.12 -7.42
C VAL A 85 -16.34 2.07 -5.92
N TYR A 86 -16.22 3.22 -5.26
CA TYR A 86 -16.09 3.32 -3.81
C TYR A 86 -17.36 3.86 -3.15
N ARG A 87 -17.51 3.58 -1.86
CA ARG A 87 -18.60 4.11 -1.05
C ARG A 87 -18.48 5.63 -0.90
N LYS A 88 -19.61 6.34 -0.88
CA LYS A 88 -19.66 7.82 -0.82
C LYS A 88 -19.70 8.37 0.60
N ASP A 89 -19.98 7.52 1.58
CA ASP A 89 -20.18 7.85 3.01
C ASP A 89 -18.90 7.74 3.85
N VAL A 90 -17.74 7.57 3.20
CA VAL A 90 -16.46 7.39 3.88
C VAL A 90 -15.68 8.69 4.02
N SER A 91 -14.95 8.84 5.13
CA SER A 91 -13.97 9.93 5.28
C SER A 91 -12.68 9.57 4.57
N ILE A 92 -12.35 10.32 3.52
CA ILE A 92 -11.14 10.13 2.71
C ILE A 92 -9.88 10.26 3.58
N GLU A 93 -9.83 11.28 4.44
CA GLU A 93 -8.69 11.52 5.33
C GLU A 93 -8.49 10.35 6.29
N LEU A 94 -9.55 9.90 6.96
CA LEU A 94 -9.46 8.79 7.92
C LEU A 94 -9.03 7.50 7.24
N LEU A 95 -9.58 7.18 6.06
CA LEU A 95 -9.20 5.98 5.33
C LEU A 95 -7.73 5.99 4.89
N ALA A 96 -7.23 7.12 4.40
CA ALA A 96 -5.82 7.26 4.02
C ALA A 96 -4.90 7.06 5.23
N ARG A 97 -5.21 7.70 6.37
CA ARG A 97 -4.45 7.55 7.62
C ARG A 97 -4.52 6.12 8.17
N LEU A 98 -5.68 5.48 8.14
CA LEU A 98 -5.84 4.09 8.59
C LEU A 98 -5.03 3.12 7.73
N TYR A 99 -5.01 3.32 6.40
CA TYR A 99 -4.19 2.51 5.50
C TYR A 99 -2.69 2.64 5.84
N ILE A 100 -2.21 3.87 6.07
CA ILE A 100 -0.83 4.12 6.48
C ILE A 100 -0.51 3.48 7.83
N SER A 101 -1.39 3.65 8.83
CA SER A 101 -1.22 3.02 10.14
C SER A 101 -1.07 1.50 10.00
N ARG A 102 -1.92 0.86 9.20
CA ARG A 102 -1.83 -0.58 8.94
C ARG A 102 -0.54 -0.99 8.25
N LEU A 103 -0.04 -0.20 7.30
CA LEU A 103 1.28 -0.43 6.68
C LEU A 103 2.43 -0.40 7.70
N ILE A 104 2.40 0.55 8.64
CA ILE A 104 3.39 0.66 9.71
C ILE A 104 3.32 -0.58 10.61
N ASP A 105 2.11 -0.99 10.98
CA ASP A 105 1.86 -2.14 11.87
C ASP A 105 2.36 -3.48 11.30
N LEU A 106 2.51 -3.62 9.97
CA LEU A 106 3.07 -4.84 9.37
C LEU A 106 4.49 -5.17 9.84
N ASN A 107 5.21 -4.18 10.41
CA ASN A 107 6.54 -4.34 10.98
C ASN A 107 6.53 -4.54 12.51
N ASN A 108 5.35 -4.70 13.12
CA ASN A 108 5.25 -4.96 14.55
C ASN A 108 5.36 -6.47 14.83
N PHE A 109 6.56 -6.92 15.21
CA PHE A 109 6.82 -8.35 15.44
C PHE A 109 6.13 -8.92 16.68
N ASP A 110 5.68 -8.08 17.62
CA ASP A 110 4.90 -8.56 18.77
C ASP A 110 3.54 -9.11 18.32
N PHE A 111 2.95 -8.52 17.27
CA PHE A 111 1.70 -8.98 16.68
C PHE A 111 1.90 -9.92 15.50
N PHE A 112 2.95 -9.70 14.71
CA PHE A 112 3.22 -10.44 13.48
C PHE A 112 4.64 -11.02 13.46
N PRO A 113 4.91 -12.11 14.20
CA PRO A 113 6.22 -12.75 14.21
C PRO A 113 6.62 -13.23 12.80
N PRO A 114 7.79 -12.84 12.28
CA PRO A 114 8.21 -13.16 10.91
C PRO A 114 8.43 -14.66 10.69
N GLU A 115 8.64 -15.45 11.74
CA GLU A 115 8.74 -16.92 11.68
C GLU A 115 7.39 -17.57 11.33
N ARG A 116 6.28 -16.85 11.53
CA ARG A 116 4.91 -17.34 11.29
C ARG A 116 4.25 -16.65 10.13
N PHE A 117 4.52 -15.37 9.92
CA PHE A 117 3.84 -14.55 8.93
C PHE A 117 4.84 -13.85 8.03
N SER A 118 4.85 -14.21 6.75
CA SER A 118 5.64 -13.48 5.76
C SER A 118 5.02 -12.10 5.53
N PHE A 119 5.87 -11.11 5.21
CA PHE A 119 5.40 -9.78 4.88
C PHE A 119 4.38 -9.81 3.73
N LYS A 120 4.64 -10.60 2.68
CA LYS A 120 3.73 -10.74 1.53
C LYS A 120 2.33 -11.15 1.99
N LEU A 121 2.22 -12.15 2.87
CA LEU A 121 0.94 -12.62 3.39
C LEU A 121 0.23 -11.54 4.20
N LEU A 122 0.94 -10.85 5.10
CA LEU A 122 0.37 -9.78 5.92
C LEU A 122 -0.14 -8.62 5.04
N TYR A 123 0.65 -8.22 4.05
CA TYR A 123 0.30 -7.16 3.10
C TYR A 123 -0.89 -7.56 2.23
N GLU A 124 -0.93 -8.78 1.71
CA GLU A 124 -2.05 -9.31 0.92
C GLU A 124 -3.36 -9.21 1.72
N VAL A 125 -3.38 -9.72 2.95
CA VAL A 125 -4.56 -9.72 3.82
C VAL A 125 -4.99 -8.29 4.17
N MET A 126 -4.05 -7.44 4.56
CA MET A 126 -4.31 -6.03 4.87
C MET A 126 -4.91 -5.28 3.68
N PHE A 127 -4.31 -5.44 2.50
CA PHE A 127 -4.74 -4.77 1.28
C PHE A 127 -6.12 -5.28 0.81
N ASP A 128 -6.36 -6.59 0.85
CA ASP A 128 -7.67 -7.17 0.50
C ASP A 128 -8.78 -6.60 1.41
N ASN A 129 -8.52 -6.55 2.71
CA ASN A 129 -9.45 -5.97 3.69
C ASN A 129 -9.70 -4.49 3.42
N PHE A 130 -8.66 -3.71 3.07
CA PHE A 130 -8.82 -2.30 2.74
C PHE A 130 -9.75 -2.10 1.54
N ILE A 131 -9.48 -2.76 0.40
CA ILE A 131 -10.32 -2.63 -0.80
C ILE A 131 -11.76 -3.04 -0.50
N ARG A 132 -11.96 -4.17 0.18
CA ARG A 132 -13.29 -4.66 0.54
C ARG A 132 -14.03 -3.71 1.48
N GLY A 133 -13.31 -3.03 2.36
CA GLY A 133 -13.87 -2.05 3.28
C GLY A 133 -14.31 -0.76 2.60
N ILE A 134 -13.69 -0.36 1.48
CA ILE A 134 -13.99 0.93 0.83
C ILE A 134 -14.83 0.81 -0.44
N ALA A 135 -14.82 -0.36 -1.08
CA ALA A 135 -15.56 -0.61 -2.31
C ALA A 135 -17.07 -0.74 -2.05
N ASN A 136 -17.87 -0.25 -2.99
CA ASN A 136 -19.30 -0.56 -3.06
C ASN A 136 -19.51 -1.87 -3.85
N ASP A 137 -20.76 -2.27 -4.10
CA ASP A 137 -21.07 -3.53 -4.79
C ASP A 137 -20.44 -3.64 -6.19
N GLU A 138 -20.49 -2.55 -6.97
CA GLU A 138 -19.87 -2.50 -8.31
C GLU A 138 -18.34 -2.58 -8.23
N GLY A 139 -17.74 -1.85 -7.29
CA GLY A 139 -16.31 -1.92 -7.03
C GLY A 139 -15.86 -3.30 -6.58
N LEU A 140 -16.61 -3.94 -5.68
CA LEU A 140 -16.32 -5.30 -5.20
C LEU A 140 -16.40 -6.32 -6.35
N LYS A 141 -17.39 -6.18 -7.24
CA LYS A 141 -17.52 -7.01 -8.43
C LYS A 141 -16.32 -6.83 -9.37
N TYR A 142 -15.92 -5.59 -9.62
CA TYR A 142 -14.73 -5.28 -10.41
C TYR A 142 -13.46 -5.88 -9.77
N TYR A 143 -13.25 -5.62 -8.48
CA TYR A 143 -12.10 -6.11 -7.72
C TYR A 143 -11.98 -7.64 -7.76
N LYS A 144 -13.07 -8.37 -7.48
CA LYS A 144 -13.09 -9.85 -7.52
C LYS A 144 -12.73 -10.40 -8.90
N LYS A 145 -13.13 -9.71 -9.97
CA LYS A 145 -12.77 -10.08 -11.34
C LYS A 145 -11.29 -9.82 -11.63
N ARG A 146 -10.78 -8.65 -11.24
CA ARG A 146 -9.41 -8.20 -11.58
C ARG A 146 -8.33 -8.86 -10.73
N ARG A 147 -8.55 -9.02 -9.42
CA ARG A 147 -7.52 -9.50 -8.47
C ARG A 147 -6.88 -10.84 -8.86
N LYS A 148 -7.58 -11.68 -9.63
CA LYS A 148 -7.11 -13.00 -10.10
C LYS A 148 -5.93 -12.93 -11.06
N TYR A 149 -5.68 -11.77 -11.66
CA TYR A 149 -4.58 -11.54 -12.61
C TYR A 149 -3.31 -11.00 -11.96
N TYR A 150 -3.34 -10.74 -10.64
CA TYR A 150 -2.24 -10.12 -9.91
C TYR A 150 -1.54 -11.15 -9.03
N LYS A 151 -0.20 -11.18 -9.11
CA LYS A 151 0.69 -12.10 -8.40
C LYS A 151 0.59 -12.03 -6.88
N LEU A 152 0.09 -10.90 -6.37
CA LEU A 152 -0.18 -10.73 -4.95
C LEU A 152 -1.22 -11.74 -4.45
N PHE A 153 -2.24 -12.06 -5.26
CA PHE A 153 -3.36 -12.92 -4.85
C PHE A 153 -3.38 -14.30 -5.51
N THR A 154 -2.43 -14.60 -6.39
CA THR A 154 -2.27 -15.93 -6.96
C THR A 154 -1.25 -16.70 -6.12
N PRO A 155 -1.56 -17.93 -5.67
CA PRO A 155 -0.56 -18.83 -5.11
C PRO A 155 0.62 -18.93 -6.08
N GLY A 156 1.85 -18.89 -5.56
CA GLY A 156 3.02 -19.15 -6.41
C GLY A 156 2.91 -20.56 -6.99
N ASN A 157 3.05 -20.69 -8.31
CA ASN A 157 3.40 -21.97 -8.93
C ASN A 157 4.84 -22.33 -8.58
#